data_AF-A0A815BW31-F1
#
_entry.id   AF-A0A815BW31-F1
#
_cell.length_a   1.000
_cell.length_b   1.000
_cell.length_c   1.000
_cell.angle_alpha   90.00
_cell.angle_beta   90.00
_cell.angle_gamma   90.00
#
_symmetry.space_group_name_H-M   'P 1'
#
loop_
_entity.id
_entity.type
_entity.pdbx_description
1 polymer ?
#
loop_
_entity_poly.entity_id
_entity_poly.type
_entity_poly.pdbx_seq_one_letter_code
_entity_poly.pdbx_strand_id
1 'polypeptide(L)' 'LTGKVLIDGDPQLNDFKYRSGCVVQDNIVSDTLTVRENLTFSANLRSSNLVTQEEKRNIVNQVKCQL' A
#
# COMPACT_ATOMS: atom_id res chain seq x y z
N LEU A 1 -4.27 25.10 18.50
CA LEU A 1 -3.19 25.32 17.51
C LEU A 1 -3.53 24.49 16.28
N THR A 2 -3.65 25.11 15.11
CA THR A 2 -3.91 24.40 13.84
C THR A 2 -2.82 24.76 12.84
N GLY A 3 -2.44 23.82 11.99
CA GLY A 3 -1.39 23.97 10.97
C GLY A 3 -1.81 23.30 9.67
N LYS A 4 -1.16 23.68 8.57
CA LYS A 4 -1.36 23.08 7.24
C LYS A 4 -0.12 22.27 6.88
N VAL A 5 -0.34 21.06 6.36
CA VAL A 5 0.71 20.22 5.79
C VAL A 5 0.69 20.40 4.28
N LEU A 6 1.87 20.66 3.71
CA LEU A 6 2.07 20.81 2.27
C LEU A 6 2.89 19.62 1.77
N ILE A 7 2.58 19.14 0.58
CA ILE A 7 3.34 18.11 -0.13
C ILE A 7 4.08 18.83 -1.25
N ASP A 8 5.41 18.84 -1.21
CA ASP A 8 6.26 19.58 -2.15
C ASP A 8 5.92 21.08 -2.29
N GLY A 9 5.34 21.68 -1.24
CA GLY A 9 4.93 23.09 -1.24
C GLY A 9 3.47 23.34 -1.66
N ASP A 10 2.80 22.33 -2.20
CA ASP A 10 1.38 22.39 -2.56
C ASP A 10 0.47 21.85 -1.46
N PRO A 11 -0.79 22.32 -1.36
CA PRO A 11 -1.75 21.76 -0.42
C PRO A 11 -2.04 20.29 -0.74
N GLN A 12 -2.23 19.48 0.31
CA GLN A 12 -2.56 18.07 0.17
C GLN A 12 -3.81 17.89 -0.70
N LEU A 13 -3.63 17.28 -1.87
CA LEU A 13 -4.73 16.93 -2.78
C LEU A 13 -5.61 15.84 -2.14
N ASN A 14 -6.92 15.85 -2.45
CA ASN A 14 -7.87 14.85 -1.94
C ASN A 14 -7.48 13.40 -2.28
N ASP A 15 -6.68 13.21 -3.34
CA ASP A 15 -6.20 11.90 -3.79
C ASP A 15 -4.92 11.43 -3.09
N PHE A 16 -4.36 12.23 -2.17
CA PHE A 16 -3.10 11.91 -1.49
C PHE A 16 -3.17 10.53 -0.81
N LYS A 17 -4.31 10.19 -0.20
CA LYS A 17 -4.55 8.89 0.46
C LYS A 17 -4.39 7.68 -0.47
N TYR A 18 -4.56 7.85 -1.79
CA TYR A 18 -4.38 6.77 -2.77
C TYR A 18 -2.94 6.73 -3.33
N ARG A 19 -2.13 7.75 -3.06
CA ARG A 19 -0.74 7.87 -3.51
C ARG A 19 0.28 7.62 -2.38
N SER A 20 -0.13 7.83 -1.12
CA SER A 20 0.70 7.62 0.07
C SER A 20 0.38 6.30 0.76
N GLY A 21 1.40 5.58 1.21
CA GLY A 21 1.24 4.46 2.14
C GLY A 21 1.53 4.91 3.58
N CYS A 22 0.59 4.70 4.50
CA CYS A 22 0.81 4.88 5.94
C CYS A 22 0.71 3.53 6.62
N VAL A 23 1.76 3.13 7.32
CA VAL A 23 1.78 1.91 8.14
C VAL A 23 1.48 2.32 9.57
N VAL A 24 0.31 1.91 10.07
CA VAL A 24 -0.07 2.13 11.46
C VAL A 24 0.68 1.17 12.37
N GLN A 25 0.95 1.58 13.62
CA GLN A 25 1.64 0.73 14.60
C GLN A 25 0.79 -0.47 15.05
N ASP A 26 -0.53 -0.35 14.96
CA ASP A 26 -1.45 -1.46 15.21
C ASP A 26 -1.36 -2.47 14.07
N ASN A 27 -1.18 -3.75 14.40
CA ASN A 27 -1.03 -4.80 13.40
C ASN A 27 -2.39 -5.16 12.78
N ILE A 28 -2.91 -4.32 11.88
CA ILE A 28 -4.13 -4.58 11.11
C ILE A 28 -3.80 -5.58 9.99
N VAL A 29 -3.53 -6.82 10.39
CA VAL A 29 -3.31 -7.96 9.51
C VAL A 29 -4.35 -9.02 9.87
N SER A 30 -4.89 -9.71 8.88
CA SER A 30 -5.76 -10.86 9.15
C SER A 30 -4.95 -11.97 9.80
N ASP A 31 -5.19 -12.27 11.07
CA ASP A 31 -4.49 -13.31 11.85
C ASP A 31 -4.62 -14.73 11.26
N THR A 32 -5.57 -14.92 10.34
CA THR A 32 -5.87 -16.20 9.68
C THR A 32 -5.16 -16.40 8.34
N LEU A 33 -4.49 -15.38 7.80
CA LEU A 33 -3.83 -15.43 6.50
C LEU A 33 -2.31 -15.51 6.64
N THR A 34 -1.67 -16.27 5.76
CA THR A 34 -0.20 -16.27 5.66
C THR A 34 0.32 -14.92 5.14
N VAL A 35 1.59 -14.62 5.42
CA VAL A 35 2.27 -13.39 4.96
C VAL A 35 2.07 -13.14 3.45
N ARG A 36 2.13 -14.22 2.64
CA ARG A 36 1.95 -14.14 1.19
C ARG A 36 0.52 -13.78 0.80
N GLU A 37 -0.47 -14.35 1.47
CA GLU A 37 -1.89 -14.08 1.19
C GLU A 37 -2.24 -12.64 1.53
N ASN A 38 -1.73 -12.12 2.66
CA ASN A 38 -1.98 -10.73 3.03
C ASN A 38 -1.31 -9.74 2.06
N LEU A 39 -0.07 -10.02 1.62
CA LEU A 39 0.61 -9.23 0.58
C LEU A 39 -0.13 -9.27 -0.75
N THR A 40 -0.63 -10.43 -1.16
CA THR A 40 -1.37 -10.61 -2.41
C THR A 40 -2.72 -9.89 -2.37
N PHE A 41 -3.45 -9.99 -1.25
CA PHE A 41 -4.71 -9.27 -1.04
C PHE A 41 -4.51 -7.76 -1.09
N SER A 42 -3.49 -7.29 -0.37
CA SER A 42 -3.03 -5.90 -0.39
C SER A 42 -2.66 -5.40 -1.79
N ALA A 43 -1.91 -6.18 -2.57
CA ALA A 43 -1.52 -5.84 -3.93
C ALA A 43 -2.75 -5.77 -4.85
N ASN A 44 -3.69 -6.71 -4.71
CA ASN A 44 -4.91 -6.70 -5.50
C ASN A 44 -5.79 -5.46 -5.25
N LEU A 45 -5.87 -4.97 -4.01
CA LEU A 45 -6.65 -3.79 -3.65
C LEU A 45 -5.98 -2.47 -4.04
N ARG A 46 -4.63 -2.42 -4.00
CA ARG A 46 -3.87 -1.17 -4.22
C ARG A 46 -3.33 -1.02 -5.64
N SER A 47 -3.29 -2.09 -6.42
CA SER A 47 -2.90 -2.02 -7.83
C SER A 47 -4.07 -1.58 -8.71
N SER A 48 -3.80 -0.65 -9.62
CA SER A 48 -4.72 -0.29 -10.70
C SER A 48 -5.12 -1.54 -11.52
N ASN A 49 -6.33 -1.54 -12.06
CA ASN A 49 -6.86 -2.61 -12.93
C ASN A 49 -6.06 -2.83 -14.21
N LEU A 50 -5.13 -1.93 -14.52
CA LEU A 50 -4.21 -2.01 -15.65
C LEU A 50 -3.03 -2.96 -15.41
N VAL A 51 -2.79 -3.39 -14.16
CA VAL A 51 -1.69 -4.28 -13.80
C VAL A 51 -2.13 -5.74 -13.91
N THR A 52 -1.39 -6.53 -14.67
CA THR A 52 -1.69 -7.96 -14.88
C THR A 52 -1.46 -8.78 -13.61
N GLN A 53 -2.10 -9.95 -13.52
CA GLN A 53 -1.93 -10.86 -12.38
C GLN A 53 -0.50 -11.38 -12.24
N GLU A 54 0.27 -11.40 -13.33
CA GLU A 54 1.68 -11.80 -13.32
C GLU A 54 2.56 -10.70 -12.72
N GLU A 55 2.35 -9.44 -13.12
CA GLU A 55 3.05 -8.28 -12.53
C GLU A 55 2.76 -8.15 -11.04
N LYS A 56 1.49 -8.32 -10.62
CA LYS A 56 1.12 -8.33 -9.19
C LYS A 56 1.88 -9.42 -8.42
N ARG A 57 2.02 -10.61 -9.00
CA ARG A 57 2.75 -11.74 -8.39
C ARG A 57 4.25 -11.47 -8.29
N ASN A 58 4.83 -10.83 -9.31
CA ASN A 58 6.24 -10.45 -9.31
C ASN A 58 6.54 -9.39 -8.25
N ILE A 59 5.66 -8.40 -8.07
CA ILE A 59 5.78 -7.41 -6.99
C ILE A 59 5.73 -8.09 -5.62
N VAL A 60 4.76 -9.00 -5.39
CA VAL A 60 4.67 -9.75 -4.13
C VAL A 60 5.92 -10.60 -3.88
N ASN A 61 6.47 -11.24 -4.91
CA ASN A 61 7.70 -12.01 -4.80
C ASN A 61 8.93 -11.13 -4.50
N GLN A 62 9.03 -9.95 -5.13
CA GLN A 62 10.11 -9.00 -4.86
C GLN A 62 10.07 -8.50 -3.41
N VAL A 63 8.89 -8.13 -2.91
CA VAL A 63 8.72 -7.69 -1.51
C VAL A 63 9.08 -8.81 -0.54
N LYS A 64 8.75 -10.07 -0.85
CA LYS A 64 9.14 -11.22 -0.03
C LYS A 64 10.67 -11.40 0.08
N CYS A 65 11.42 -11.12 -0.99
CA CYS A 65 12.88 -11.28 -1.00
C CYS A 65 13.65 -10.11 -0.39
N GLN A 66 12.99 -8.98 -0.12
CA GLN A 66 13.59 -7.80 0.51
C GLN A 66 13.47 -7.80 2.05
N LEU A 67 12.75 -8.79 2.60
CA LEU A 67 12.68 -9.13 4.02
C LEU A 67 13.59 -10.32 4.31
#